data_AF-A0A956K5H7-F1
#
_entry.id   AF-A0A956K5H7-F1
#
_cell.length_a   1.000
_cell.length_b   1.000
_cell.length_c   1.000
_cell.angle_alpha   90.00
_cell.angle_beta   90.00
_cell.angle_gamma   90.00
#
_symmetry.space_group_name_H-M   'P 1'
#
loop_
_entity.id
_entity.type
_entity.pdbx_description
1 polymer ?
#
loop_
_entity_poly.entity_id
_entity_poly.type
_entity_poly.pdbx_seq_one_letter_code
_entity_poly.pdbx_strand_id
1 'polypeptide(L)'
;MTAAREQQAGAARTVRRSLSWTLFGELIFAACQWLSLMVVAKLGSPEALGRYSLGLAVATPIFVLANLHLRPVYVVTVHDDPQIGRTRRLFAHYFGLRLALLPPALLAVAAFCLLRGWPMATVMVVVLVGLIRASDSASDILYARAQRAETMTSMGISRALRGLLWIGLLAAGLLAGGDEGAALAMVAAALMLFTVLYDLRAAARIPEGDGGGDGWASVRPRFDREPLLAIAGHALPMGIAAALLGFTVNVPAYVLEGSHGLEEVGFFAAVLSILQASGVVNLALGNAAIPRLARLAVDDARGFWRLLAGLLALVAALNGLGLLLVLWIGDLYLRLAYTPDYVVYQPQLVLAAVAAVVVGLANMLSQTLTALSRFRAQLWINIAGLVFSISFALWWIPGRGVNGAIDTLLVLAGFRLVVYVLANLFFGPRR
;
A
#
# COMPACT_ATOMS: atom_id res chain seq x y z
N MET A 1 -42.34 17.53 2.31
CA MET A 1 -41.57 16.52 3.07
C MET A 1 -41.17 15.30 2.23
N THR A 2 -41.93 14.91 1.20
CA THR A 2 -41.64 13.77 0.30
C THR A 2 -40.43 14.00 -0.61
N ALA A 3 -40.31 15.15 -1.27
CA ALA A 3 -39.17 15.47 -2.16
C ALA A 3 -37.81 15.52 -1.44
N ALA A 4 -37.75 16.04 -0.21
CA ALA A 4 -36.52 16.07 0.60
C ALA A 4 -36.10 14.66 1.06
N ARG A 5 -37.08 13.79 1.37
CA ARG A 5 -36.82 12.38 1.70
C ARG A 5 -36.38 11.58 0.46
N GLU A 6 -36.93 11.87 -0.71
CA GLU A 6 -36.50 11.25 -1.98
C GLU A 6 -35.10 11.71 -2.40
N GLN A 7 -34.75 12.98 -2.22
CA GLN A 7 -33.38 13.49 -2.43
C GLN A 7 -32.38 12.87 -1.45
N GLN A 8 -32.72 12.77 -0.16
CA GLN A 8 -31.87 12.10 0.83
C GLN A 8 -31.73 10.59 0.54
N ALA A 9 -32.81 9.91 0.12
CA ALA A 9 -32.76 8.51 -0.26
C ALA A 9 -31.95 8.27 -1.55
N GLY A 10 -32.04 9.18 -2.52
CA GLY A 10 -31.25 9.17 -3.76
C GLY A 10 -29.76 9.42 -3.50
N ALA A 11 -29.43 10.38 -2.64
CA ALA A 11 -28.06 10.64 -2.20
C ALA A 11 -27.47 9.43 -1.45
N ALA A 12 -28.20 8.87 -0.49
CA ALA A 12 -27.78 7.66 0.24
C ALA A 12 -27.57 6.45 -0.70
N ARG A 13 -28.43 6.26 -1.71
CA ARG A 13 -28.28 5.19 -2.71
C ARG A 13 -27.03 5.40 -3.57
N THR A 14 -26.73 6.64 -3.93
CA THR A 14 -25.54 7.01 -4.72
C THR A 14 -24.26 6.76 -3.94
N VAL A 15 -24.21 7.16 -2.67
CA VAL A 15 -23.07 6.90 -1.76
C VAL A 15 -22.87 5.39 -1.54
N ARG A 16 -23.94 4.61 -1.30
CA ARG A 16 -23.82 3.15 -1.14
C ARG A 16 -23.25 2.48 -2.38
N ARG A 17 -23.75 2.83 -3.57
CA ARG A 17 -23.23 2.31 -4.85
C ARG A 17 -21.75 2.67 -5.05
N SER A 18 -21.40 3.92 -4.76
CA SER A 18 -20.04 4.45 -4.83
C SER A 18 -19.05 3.69 -3.93
N LEU A 19 -19.46 3.40 -2.69
CA LEU A 19 -18.69 2.59 -1.75
C LEU A 19 -18.53 1.15 -2.22
N SER A 20 -19.60 0.51 -2.71
CA SER A 20 -19.54 -0.87 -3.22
C SER A 20 -18.57 -1.01 -4.39
N TRP A 21 -18.60 -0.08 -5.35
CA TRP A 21 -17.65 -0.08 -6.48
C TRP A 21 -16.21 0.14 -6.03
N THR A 22 -15.99 1.01 -5.05
CA THR A 22 -14.65 1.27 -4.51
C THR A 22 -14.08 0.02 -3.86
N LEU A 23 -14.86 -0.65 -3.00
CA LEU A 23 -14.45 -1.89 -2.35
C LEU A 23 -14.16 -2.99 -3.38
N PHE A 24 -15.06 -3.17 -4.35
CA PHE A 24 -14.89 -4.14 -5.42
C PHE A 24 -13.61 -3.89 -6.24
N GLY A 25 -13.37 -2.64 -6.64
CA GLY A 25 -12.18 -2.25 -7.39
C GLY A 25 -10.88 -2.48 -6.61
N GLU A 26 -10.88 -2.15 -5.32
CA GLU A 26 -9.72 -2.35 -4.45
C GLU A 26 -9.42 -3.85 -4.25
N LEU A 27 -10.45 -4.67 -4.07
CA LEU A 27 -10.31 -6.13 -3.94
C LEU A 27 -9.75 -6.75 -5.23
N ILE A 28 -10.24 -6.35 -6.40
CA ILE A 28 -9.71 -6.82 -7.69
C ILE A 28 -8.26 -6.40 -7.85
N PHE A 29 -7.93 -5.13 -7.59
CA PHE A 29 -6.56 -4.64 -7.70
C PHE A 29 -5.61 -5.42 -6.79
N ALA A 30 -5.99 -5.64 -5.53
CA ALA A 30 -5.18 -6.38 -4.58
C ALA A 30 -5.02 -7.85 -4.97
N ALA A 31 -6.09 -8.50 -5.44
CA ALA A 31 -6.02 -9.85 -5.98
C ALA A 31 -5.08 -9.93 -7.19
N CYS A 32 -5.15 -8.96 -8.10
CA CYS A 32 -4.26 -8.85 -9.25
C CYS A 32 -2.80 -8.65 -8.85
N GLN A 33 -2.53 -7.79 -7.87
CA GLN A 33 -1.17 -7.61 -7.33
C GLN A 33 -0.63 -8.92 -6.74
N TRP A 34 -1.47 -9.67 -6.02
CA TRP A 34 -1.08 -10.99 -5.48
C TRP A 34 -0.83 -12.02 -6.59
N LEU A 35 -1.73 -12.12 -7.57
CA LEU A 35 -1.60 -13.00 -8.73
C LEU A 35 -0.37 -12.66 -9.57
N SER A 36 0.06 -11.40 -9.64
CA SER A 36 1.26 -11.01 -10.39
C SER A 36 2.52 -11.76 -9.93
N LEU A 37 2.64 -12.06 -8.64
CA LEU A 37 3.75 -12.85 -8.09
C LEU A 37 3.70 -14.29 -8.58
N MET A 38 2.51 -14.89 -8.62
CA MET A 38 2.29 -16.24 -9.12
C MET A 38 2.58 -16.33 -10.62
N VAL A 39 2.17 -15.33 -11.39
CA VAL A 39 2.42 -15.23 -12.84
C VAL A 39 3.93 -15.22 -13.12
N VAL A 40 4.68 -14.36 -12.41
CA VAL A 40 6.14 -14.28 -12.58
C VAL A 40 6.82 -15.58 -12.13
N ALA A 41 6.36 -16.17 -11.03
CA ALA A 41 6.91 -17.43 -10.53
C ALA A 41 6.71 -18.61 -11.49
N LYS A 42 5.54 -18.69 -12.13
CA LYS A 42 5.18 -19.81 -13.01
C LYS A 42 5.73 -19.70 -14.42
N LEU A 43 5.70 -18.49 -14.97
CA LEU A 43 6.07 -18.27 -16.36
C LEU A 43 7.52 -17.80 -16.50
N GLY A 44 8.12 -17.30 -15.42
CA GLY A 44 9.53 -16.95 -15.34
C GLY A 44 10.33 -17.98 -14.54
N SER A 45 11.23 -17.49 -13.70
CA SER A 45 12.06 -18.29 -12.81
C SER A 45 11.98 -17.76 -11.37
N PRO A 46 12.44 -18.53 -10.37
CA PRO A 46 12.62 -18.01 -9.00
C PRO A 46 13.45 -16.74 -8.95
N GLU A 47 14.49 -16.64 -9.78
CA GLU A 47 15.31 -15.44 -9.89
C GLU A 47 14.54 -14.24 -10.47
N ALA A 48 13.70 -14.45 -11.49
CA ALA A 48 12.84 -13.40 -12.05
C ALA A 48 11.82 -12.90 -11.01
N LEU A 49 11.23 -13.81 -10.22
CA LEU A 49 10.38 -13.44 -9.08
C LEU A 49 11.18 -12.65 -8.03
N GLY A 50 12.44 -13.05 -7.79
CA GLY A 50 13.38 -12.34 -6.95
C GLY A 50 13.62 -10.89 -7.39
N ARG A 51 13.94 -10.67 -8.67
CA ARG A 51 14.13 -9.34 -9.26
C ARG A 51 12.86 -8.49 -9.15
N TYR A 52 11.70 -9.06 -9.47
CA TYR A 52 10.42 -8.37 -9.37
C TYR A 52 10.07 -7.99 -7.93
N SER A 53 10.23 -8.93 -7.00
CA SER A 53 10.00 -8.71 -5.57
C SER A 53 10.96 -7.66 -4.99
N LEU A 54 12.24 -7.70 -5.38
CA LEU A 54 13.22 -6.70 -5.00
C LEU A 54 12.88 -5.31 -5.58
N GLY A 55 12.39 -5.26 -6.82
CA GLY A 55 11.84 -4.04 -7.41
C GLY A 55 10.69 -3.46 -6.60
N LEU A 56 9.75 -4.30 -6.14
CA LEU A 56 8.67 -3.89 -5.25
C LEU A 56 9.21 -3.40 -3.90
N ALA A 57 10.18 -4.11 -3.33
CA ALA A 57 10.80 -3.79 -2.06
C ALA A 57 11.45 -2.40 -2.08
N VAL A 58 12.22 -2.08 -3.13
CA VAL A 58 12.91 -0.78 -3.29
C VAL A 58 11.95 0.34 -3.68
N ALA A 59 11.15 0.14 -4.73
CA ALA A 59 10.34 1.22 -5.29
C ALA A 59 9.19 1.63 -4.37
N THR A 60 8.52 0.67 -3.72
CA THR A 60 7.29 0.96 -2.98
C THR A 60 7.51 1.95 -1.83
N PRO A 61 8.50 1.80 -0.93
CA PRO A 61 8.74 2.75 0.16
C PRO A 61 9.13 4.15 -0.35
N ILE A 62 9.90 4.23 -1.43
CA ILE A 62 10.29 5.51 -2.06
C ILE A 62 9.06 6.24 -2.60
N PHE A 63 8.16 5.53 -3.29
CA PHE A 63 6.93 6.13 -3.78
C PHE A 63 5.92 6.42 -2.67
N VAL A 64 5.87 5.61 -1.61
CA VAL A 64 5.08 5.92 -0.41
C VAL A 64 5.55 7.23 0.23
N LEU A 65 6.86 7.47 0.29
CA LEU A 65 7.42 8.76 0.72
C LEU A 65 6.97 9.89 -0.22
N ALA A 66 7.17 9.72 -1.53
CA ALA A 66 6.80 10.70 -2.55
C ALA A 66 5.29 11.02 -2.58
N ASN A 67 4.44 10.10 -2.11
CA ASN A 67 3.01 10.33 -2.00
C ASN A 67 2.65 11.34 -0.89
N LEU A 68 3.53 11.54 0.10
CA LEU A 68 3.37 12.37 1.31
C LEU A 68 2.01 12.24 2.01
N HIS A 69 1.26 11.16 1.78
CA HIS A 69 -0.12 11.05 2.25
C HIS A 69 -1.06 12.19 1.76
N LEU A 70 -0.78 12.79 0.59
CA LEU A 70 -1.49 13.98 0.09
C LEU A 70 -2.99 13.79 -0.14
N ARG A 71 -3.42 12.58 -0.51
CA ARG A 71 -4.81 12.31 -0.85
C ARG A 71 -5.75 12.46 0.37
N PRO A 72 -5.52 11.78 1.51
CA PRO A 72 -6.32 12.02 2.71
C PRO A 72 -6.30 13.46 3.17
N VAL A 73 -5.14 14.15 3.09
CA VAL A 73 -5.02 15.57 3.42
C VAL A 73 -5.97 16.40 2.55
N TYR A 74 -5.91 16.26 1.22
CA TYR A 74 -6.79 17.01 0.31
C TYR A 74 -8.28 16.76 0.55
N VAL A 75 -8.66 15.52 0.88
CA VAL A 75 -10.08 15.14 1.10
C VAL A 75 -10.66 15.86 2.32
N VAL A 76 -9.87 16.09 3.37
CA VAL A 76 -10.34 16.73 4.61
C VAL A 76 -10.11 18.24 4.67
N THR A 77 -9.34 18.83 3.74
CA THR A 77 -9.07 20.27 3.72
C THR A 77 -10.34 21.09 3.44
N VAL A 78 -10.72 21.94 4.41
CA VAL A 78 -11.87 22.86 4.31
C VAL A 78 -11.47 24.13 3.54
N HIS A 79 -12.38 24.68 2.71
CA HIS A 79 -12.14 25.89 1.90
C HIS A 79 -11.88 27.17 2.74
N ASP A 80 -12.15 27.15 4.04
CA ASP A 80 -11.92 28.28 4.95
C ASP A 80 -10.60 28.22 5.73
N ASP A 81 -9.70 27.28 5.41
CA ASP A 81 -8.34 27.28 5.98
C ASP A 81 -7.61 28.58 5.58
N PRO A 82 -7.20 29.43 6.56
CA PRO A 82 -6.57 30.72 6.29
C PRO A 82 -5.27 30.62 5.46
N GLN A 83 -4.59 29.47 5.49
CA GLN A 83 -3.30 29.27 4.81
C GLN A 83 -3.46 28.61 3.43
N ILE A 84 -4.52 27.82 3.21
CA ILE A 84 -4.63 26.90 2.06
C ILE A 84 -5.98 27.05 1.30
N GLY A 85 -7.07 27.34 2.01
CA GLY A 85 -8.45 27.22 1.54
C GLY A 85 -8.92 28.30 0.55
N ARG A 86 -8.30 29.49 0.55
CA ARG A 86 -8.68 30.58 -0.36
C ARG A 86 -8.29 30.36 -1.82
N THR A 87 -7.57 29.28 -2.12
CA THR A 87 -7.07 29.05 -3.47
C THR A 87 -8.17 28.46 -4.33
N ARG A 88 -8.68 29.26 -5.30
CA ARG A 88 -9.70 28.86 -6.29
C ARG A 88 -9.35 27.62 -7.15
N ARG A 89 -8.17 27.02 -6.96
CA ARG A 89 -7.63 25.82 -7.62
C ARG A 89 -6.79 25.00 -6.67
N LEU A 90 -7.37 24.56 -5.56
CA LEU A 90 -6.67 23.82 -4.53
C LEU A 90 -6.09 22.51 -5.09
N PHE A 91 -6.90 21.72 -5.81
CA PHE A 91 -6.45 20.45 -6.38
C PHE A 91 -5.23 20.58 -7.30
N ALA A 92 -5.17 21.64 -8.11
CA ALA A 92 -4.06 21.89 -9.04
C ALA A 92 -2.69 21.93 -8.35
N HIS A 93 -2.61 22.45 -7.12
CA HIS A 93 -1.38 22.49 -6.34
C HIS A 93 -1.01 21.12 -5.76
N TYR A 94 -2.00 20.36 -5.28
CA TYR A 94 -1.77 18.99 -4.83
C TYR A 94 -1.30 18.08 -5.98
N PHE A 95 -1.91 18.23 -7.16
CA PHE A 95 -1.52 17.50 -8.35
C PHE A 95 -0.14 17.93 -8.86
N GLY A 96 0.14 19.24 -8.86
CA GLY A 96 1.47 19.78 -9.19
C GLY A 96 2.55 19.26 -8.25
N LEU A 97 2.32 19.26 -6.93
CA LEU A 97 3.24 18.69 -5.95
C LEU A 97 3.49 17.21 -6.23
N ARG A 98 2.43 16.44 -6.49
CA ARG A 98 2.56 15.01 -6.76
C ARG A 98 3.44 14.76 -7.99
N LEU A 99 3.19 15.47 -9.09
CA LEU A 99 3.98 15.33 -10.31
C LEU A 99 5.43 15.79 -10.12
N ALA A 100 5.67 16.84 -9.33
CA ALA A 100 7.02 17.30 -9.01
C ALA A 100 7.83 16.26 -8.21
N LEU A 101 7.17 15.40 -7.44
CA LEU A 101 7.81 14.38 -6.61
C LEU A 101 8.08 13.06 -7.35
N LEU A 102 7.48 12.81 -8.54
CA LEU A 102 7.71 11.56 -9.28
C LEU A 102 9.13 11.45 -9.88
N PRO A 103 9.67 12.48 -10.57
CA PRO A 103 11.04 12.40 -11.08
C PRO A 103 12.10 12.16 -10.01
N PRO A 104 12.16 12.88 -8.88
CA PRO A 104 13.16 12.61 -7.84
C PRO A 104 12.96 11.23 -7.19
N ALA A 105 11.73 10.71 -7.10
CA ALA A 105 11.49 9.35 -6.63
C ALA A 105 12.07 8.29 -7.60
N LEU A 106 11.86 8.46 -8.91
CA LEU A 106 12.46 7.58 -9.92
C LEU A 106 13.99 7.67 -9.92
N LEU A 107 14.53 8.88 -9.78
CA LEU A 107 15.98 9.09 -9.66
C LEU A 107 16.53 8.43 -8.39
N ALA A 108 15.82 8.46 -7.26
CA ALA A 108 16.22 7.76 -6.04
C ALA A 108 16.22 6.24 -6.24
N VAL A 109 15.24 5.67 -6.94
CA VAL A 109 15.22 4.25 -7.32
C VAL A 109 16.42 3.90 -8.19
N ALA A 110 16.69 4.68 -9.23
CA ALA A 110 17.82 4.46 -10.13
C ALA A 110 19.17 4.61 -9.41
N ALA A 111 19.32 5.65 -8.58
CA ALA A 111 20.52 5.88 -7.78
C ALA A 111 20.77 4.72 -6.80
N PHE A 112 19.72 4.21 -6.15
CA PHE A 112 19.84 3.04 -5.29
C PHE A 112 20.37 1.82 -6.07
N CYS A 113 19.86 1.57 -7.27
CA CYS A 113 20.33 0.48 -8.12
C CYS A 113 21.81 0.64 -8.50
N LEU A 114 22.23 1.86 -8.86
CA LEU A 114 23.62 2.17 -9.23
C LEU A 114 24.58 2.01 -8.04
N LEU A 115 24.18 2.48 -6.86
CA LEU A 115 24.98 2.34 -5.63
C LEU A 115 25.16 0.88 -5.20
N ARG A 116 24.20 0.02 -5.51
CA ARG A 116 24.29 -1.43 -5.25
C ARG A 116 25.13 -2.18 -6.29
N GLY A 117 25.41 -1.57 -7.44
CA GLY A 117 26.16 -2.21 -8.52
C GLY A 117 25.43 -3.41 -9.12
N TRP A 118 24.09 -3.38 -9.15
CA TRP A 118 23.30 -4.51 -9.64
C TRP A 118 23.46 -4.74 -11.15
N PRO A 119 23.31 -6.01 -11.61
CA PRO A 119 23.28 -6.31 -13.03
C PRO A 119 22.19 -5.54 -13.76
N MET A 120 22.44 -5.16 -15.02
CA MET A 120 21.52 -4.34 -15.82
C MET A 120 20.09 -4.91 -15.88
N ALA A 121 19.94 -6.24 -15.91
CA ALA A 121 18.64 -6.89 -15.88
C ALA A 121 17.83 -6.55 -14.60
N THR A 122 18.48 -6.60 -13.42
CA THR A 122 17.87 -6.23 -12.15
C THR A 122 17.56 -4.73 -12.10
N VAL A 123 18.48 -3.88 -12.56
CA VAL A 123 18.26 -2.43 -12.62
C VAL A 123 17.05 -2.10 -13.49
N MET A 124 16.95 -2.72 -14.67
CA MET A 124 15.83 -2.54 -15.58
C MET A 124 14.51 -2.93 -14.92
N VAL A 125 14.41 -4.11 -14.29
CA VAL A 125 13.21 -4.56 -13.58
C VAL A 125 12.82 -3.59 -12.45
N VAL A 126 13.78 -3.18 -11.62
CA VAL A 126 13.52 -2.29 -10.48
C VAL A 126 13.04 -0.91 -10.95
N VAL A 127 13.65 -0.34 -12.00
CA VAL A 127 13.24 0.94 -12.58
C VAL A 127 11.85 0.83 -13.23
N LEU A 128 11.56 -0.26 -13.95
CA LEU A 128 10.24 -0.50 -14.54
C LEU A 128 9.15 -0.64 -13.47
N VAL A 129 9.43 -1.33 -12.37
CA VAL A 129 8.53 -1.36 -11.21
C VAL A 129 8.36 0.04 -10.62
N GLY A 130 9.44 0.84 -10.57
CA GLY A 130 9.38 2.27 -10.22
C GLY A 130 8.43 3.07 -11.13
N LEU A 131 8.46 2.84 -12.44
CA LEU A 131 7.56 3.49 -13.40
C LEU A 131 6.10 3.06 -13.20
N ILE A 132 5.85 1.78 -12.90
CA ILE A 132 4.52 1.29 -12.50
C ILE A 132 4.03 2.04 -11.24
N ARG A 133 4.91 2.17 -10.23
CA ARG A 133 4.59 2.92 -9.00
C ARG A 133 4.40 4.41 -9.22
N ALA A 134 5.09 5.02 -10.19
CA ALA A 134 4.84 6.40 -10.60
C ALA A 134 3.43 6.57 -11.19
N SER A 135 2.99 5.65 -12.05
CA SER A 135 1.64 5.64 -12.60
C SER A 135 0.57 5.46 -11.51
N ASP A 136 0.78 4.52 -10.58
CA ASP A 136 -0.10 4.34 -9.41
C ASP A 136 -0.18 5.62 -8.58
N SER A 137 0.96 6.25 -8.30
CA SER A 137 1.07 7.46 -7.52
C SER A 137 0.36 8.67 -8.15
N ALA A 138 0.52 8.84 -9.48
CA ALA A 138 -0.15 9.89 -10.24
C ALA A 138 -1.68 9.71 -10.19
N SER A 139 -2.16 8.48 -10.29
CA SER A 139 -3.59 8.23 -10.27
C SER A 139 -4.21 8.20 -8.89
N ASP A 140 -3.45 7.84 -7.85
CA ASP A 140 -3.90 7.94 -6.46
C ASP A 140 -4.37 9.37 -6.13
N ILE A 141 -3.60 10.39 -6.51
CA ILE A 141 -4.01 11.78 -6.27
C ILE A 141 -5.20 12.18 -7.15
N LEU A 142 -5.34 11.66 -8.37
CA LEU A 142 -6.51 11.91 -9.22
C LEU A 142 -7.80 11.35 -8.58
N TYR A 143 -7.72 10.23 -7.88
CA TYR A 143 -8.85 9.67 -7.12
C TYR A 143 -9.29 10.56 -5.95
N ALA A 144 -8.43 11.45 -5.46
CA ALA A 144 -8.77 12.34 -4.35
C ALA A 144 -9.97 13.24 -4.67
N ARG A 145 -10.15 13.66 -5.94
CA ARG A 145 -11.33 14.42 -6.39
C ARG A 145 -12.61 13.60 -6.29
N ALA A 146 -12.57 12.36 -6.78
CA ALA A 146 -13.69 11.43 -6.74
C ALA A 146 -14.09 11.08 -5.30
N GLN A 147 -13.11 10.97 -4.41
CA GLN A 147 -13.33 10.75 -2.99
C GLN A 147 -13.95 11.97 -2.29
N ARG A 148 -13.45 13.18 -2.57
CA ARG A 148 -13.99 14.42 -2.00
C ARG A 148 -15.40 14.74 -2.48
N ALA A 149 -15.72 14.42 -3.73
CA ALA A 149 -17.06 14.59 -4.31
C ALA A 149 -18.02 13.43 -3.96
N GLU A 150 -17.59 12.42 -3.19
CA GLU A 150 -18.34 11.19 -2.85
C GLU A 150 -18.78 10.34 -4.06
N THR A 151 -18.30 10.66 -5.27
CA THR A 151 -18.57 9.95 -6.53
C THR A 151 -17.41 9.01 -6.91
N MET A 152 -17.14 8.01 -6.07
CA MET A 152 -16.00 7.10 -6.12
C MET A 152 -16.19 5.90 -7.09
N THR A 153 -17.29 5.86 -7.86
CA THR A 153 -17.53 4.77 -8.82
C THR A 153 -16.43 4.71 -9.89
N SER A 154 -15.98 5.85 -10.40
CA SER A 154 -14.89 5.93 -11.39
C SER A 154 -13.55 5.45 -10.83
N MET A 155 -13.27 5.75 -9.55
CA MET A 155 -12.11 5.23 -8.82
C MET A 155 -12.16 3.70 -8.74
N GLY A 156 -13.29 3.12 -8.32
CA GLY A 156 -13.45 1.67 -8.24
C GLY A 156 -13.22 0.95 -9.57
N ILE A 157 -13.83 1.47 -10.65
CA ILE A 157 -13.64 0.93 -12.01
C ILE A 157 -12.17 1.02 -12.44
N SER A 158 -11.52 2.17 -12.18
CA SER A 158 -10.10 2.37 -12.51
C SER A 158 -9.21 1.34 -11.79
N ARG A 159 -9.40 1.16 -10.48
CA ARG A 159 -8.63 0.18 -9.69
C ARG A 159 -8.78 -1.24 -10.24
N ALA A 160 -10.00 -1.66 -10.56
CA ALA A 160 -10.25 -2.96 -11.17
C ALA A 160 -9.52 -3.12 -12.52
N LEU A 161 -9.73 -2.17 -13.45
CA LEU A 161 -9.16 -2.25 -14.79
C LEU A 161 -7.63 -2.26 -14.79
N ARG A 162 -6.99 -1.51 -13.89
CA ARG A 162 -5.53 -1.49 -13.78
C ARG A 162 -4.95 -2.76 -13.23
N GLY A 163 -5.62 -3.38 -12.25
CA GLY A 163 -5.24 -4.70 -11.77
C GLY A 163 -5.27 -5.71 -12.92
N LEU A 164 -6.36 -5.72 -13.68
CA LEU A 164 -6.54 -6.62 -14.82
C LEU A 164 -5.51 -6.34 -15.95
N LEU A 165 -5.25 -5.08 -16.26
CA LEU A 165 -4.22 -4.67 -17.24
C LEU A 165 -2.83 -5.11 -16.79
N TRP A 166 -2.50 -4.94 -15.51
CA TRP A 166 -1.22 -5.36 -14.96
C TRP A 166 -1.02 -6.86 -15.15
N ILE A 167 -1.92 -7.70 -14.64
CA ILE A 167 -1.73 -9.15 -14.74
C ILE A 167 -1.81 -9.65 -16.18
N GLY A 168 -2.70 -9.07 -16.99
CA GLY A 168 -2.94 -9.51 -18.36
C GLY A 168 -1.73 -9.25 -19.25
N LEU A 169 -1.16 -8.04 -19.16
CA LEU A 169 0.03 -7.69 -19.94
C LEU A 169 1.29 -8.37 -19.42
N LEU A 170 1.42 -8.55 -18.10
CA LEU A 170 2.53 -9.30 -17.52
C LEU A 170 2.52 -10.75 -17.98
N ALA A 171 1.36 -11.43 -17.91
CA ALA A 171 1.22 -12.80 -18.37
C ALA A 171 1.40 -12.92 -19.89
N ALA A 172 0.81 -12.02 -20.68
CA ALA A 172 0.97 -12.02 -22.13
C ALA A 172 2.43 -11.82 -22.56
N GLY A 173 3.17 -10.93 -21.89
CA GLY A 173 4.59 -10.68 -22.18
C GLY A 173 5.45 -11.91 -21.93
N LEU A 174 5.25 -12.58 -20.79
CA LEU A 174 6.00 -13.80 -20.45
C LEU A 174 5.60 -14.99 -21.34
N LEU A 175 4.31 -15.16 -21.66
CA LEU A 175 3.85 -16.23 -22.57
C LEU A 175 4.34 -16.06 -24.00
N ALA A 176 4.56 -14.82 -24.45
CA ALA A 176 5.12 -14.52 -25.76
C ALA A 176 6.64 -14.83 -25.86
N GLY A 177 7.25 -15.35 -24.79
CA GLY A 177 8.68 -15.62 -24.72
C GLY A 177 9.54 -14.39 -24.46
N GLY A 178 8.93 -13.26 -24.07
CA GLY A 178 9.67 -12.08 -23.61
C GLY A 178 10.29 -12.29 -22.23
N ASP A 179 11.38 -11.57 -21.96
CA ASP A 179 11.93 -11.51 -20.61
C ASP A 179 11.01 -10.71 -19.67
N GLU A 180 11.23 -10.82 -18.36
CA GLU A 180 10.43 -10.10 -17.38
C GLU A 180 10.52 -8.56 -17.55
N GLY A 181 11.63 -8.07 -18.10
CA GLY A 181 11.84 -6.67 -18.43
C GLY A 181 10.86 -6.18 -19.48
N ALA A 182 10.78 -6.86 -20.63
CA ALA A 182 9.85 -6.54 -21.70
C ALA A 182 8.40 -6.61 -21.22
N ALA A 183 8.05 -7.65 -20.45
CA ALA A 183 6.70 -7.78 -19.87
C ALA A 183 6.35 -6.61 -18.96
N LEU A 184 7.26 -6.20 -18.06
CA LEU A 184 7.06 -5.05 -17.17
C LEU A 184 7.08 -3.71 -17.91
N ALA A 185 7.84 -3.59 -19.01
CA ALA A 185 7.83 -2.39 -19.85
C ALA A 185 6.46 -2.19 -20.52
N MET A 186 5.84 -3.26 -21.03
CA MET A 186 4.47 -3.20 -21.54
C MET A 186 3.48 -2.77 -20.46
N VAL A 187 3.58 -3.34 -19.26
CA VAL A 187 2.73 -2.98 -18.11
C VAL A 187 2.91 -1.50 -17.76
N ALA A 188 4.15 -1.03 -17.61
CA ALA A 188 4.45 0.36 -17.26
C ALA A 188 3.89 1.34 -18.30
N ALA A 189 4.12 1.08 -19.58
CA ALA A 189 3.60 1.90 -20.67
C ALA A 189 2.07 1.94 -20.69
N ALA A 190 1.43 0.77 -20.56
CA ALA A 190 -0.03 0.69 -20.57
C ALA A 190 -0.67 1.39 -19.37
N LEU A 191 -0.11 1.23 -18.17
CA LEU A 191 -0.63 1.88 -16.97
C LEU A 191 -0.43 3.40 -17.01
N MET A 192 0.71 3.90 -17.51
CA MET A 192 0.92 5.33 -17.74
C MET A 192 -0.06 5.90 -18.75
N LEU A 193 -0.26 5.20 -19.87
CA LEU A 193 -1.25 5.59 -20.87
C LEU A 193 -2.66 5.59 -20.27
N PHE A 194 -2.99 4.59 -19.45
CA PHE A 194 -4.26 4.50 -18.75
C PHE A 194 -4.46 5.68 -17.78
N THR A 195 -3.42 6.09 -17.03
CA THR A 195 -3.48 7.31 -16.18
C THR A 195 -3.87 8.54 -16.99
N VAL A 196 -3.23 8.76 -18.15
CA VAL A 196 -3.47 9.95 -18.97
C VAL A 196 -4.81 9.87 -19.69
N LEU A 197 -5.16 8.71 -20.25
CA LEU A 197 -6.34 8.56 -21.09
C LEU A 197 -7.63 8.38 -20.29
N TYR A 198 -7.58 7.71 -19.14
CA TYR A 198 -8.76 7.40 -18.34
C TYR A 198 -8.81 8.24 -17.06
N ASP A 199 -7.84 8.13 -16.16
CA ASP A 199 -7.95 8.74 -14.82
C ASP A 199 -7.95 10.27 -14.88
N LEU A 200 -7.07 10.86 -15.69
CA LEU A 200 -6.99 12.31 -15.84
C LEU A 200 -8.31 12.86 -16.38
N ARG A 201 -8.90 12.18 -17.36
CA ARG A 201 -10.21 12.54 -17.93
C ARG A 201 -11.33 12.35 -16.91
N ALA A 202 -11.31 11.25 -16.17
CA ALA A 202 -12.30 10.98 -15.12
C ALA A 202 -12.25 12.03 -14.01
N ALA A 203 -11.05 12.44 -13.59
CA ALA A 203 -10.85 13.51 -12.62
C ALA A 203 -11.27 14.88 -13.17
N ALA A 204 -11.03 15.17 -14.45
CA ALA A 204 -11.43 16.44 -15.08
C ALA A 204 -12.95 16.59 -15.24
N ARG A 205 -13.71 15.49 -15.33
CA ARG A 205 -15.18 15.52 -15.41
C ARG A 205 -15.87 15.94 -14.10
N ILE A 206 -15.16 15.88 -12.98
CA ILE A 206 -15.67 16.31 -11.68
C ILE A 206 -15.43 17.83 -11.58
N PRO A 207 -16.44 18.67 -11.34
CA PRO A 207 -16.25 20.12 -11.12
C PRO A 207 -15.50 20.41 -9.81
N GLU A 208 -14.79 21.54 -9.72
CA GLU A 208 -14.23 22.04 -8.44
C GLU A 208 -14.98 23.33 -8.05
N GLY A 209 -15.77 23.27 -6.97
CA GLY A 209 -16.55 24.41 -6.45
C GLY A 209 -17.89 24.68 -7.17
N ASP A 210 -18.62 25.67 -6.66
CA ASP A 210 -20.00 25.99 -7.08
C ASP A 210 -20.08 26.78 -8.42
N GLY A 211 -18.96 27.31 -8.90
CA GLY A 211 -18.90 28.01 -10.18
C GLY A 211 -18.54 27.03 -11.29
N GLY A 212 -19.46 26.78 -12.23
CA GLY A 212 -19.32 25.86 -13.37
C GLY A 212 -18.20 26.19 -14.37
N GLY A 213 -16.97 26.29 -13.89
CA GLY A 213 -15.76 26.42 -14.69
C GLY A 213 -15.36 25.10 -15.34
N ASP A 214 -14.57 25.22 -16.40
CA ASP A 214 -14.08 24.09 -17.17
C ASP A 214 -13.26 23.12 -16.29
N GLY A 215 -13.75 21.90 -16.08
CA GLY A 215 -13.14 20.92 -15.17
C GLY A 215 -11.73 20.50 -15.55
N TRP A 216 -11.29 20.82 -16.77
CA TRP A 216 -9.90 20.70 -17.20
C TRP A 216 -8.97 21.75 -16.58
N ALA A 217 -9.46 22.97 -16.34
CA ALA A 217 -8.65 24.04 -15.76
C ALA A 217 -8.28 23.79 -14.29
N SER A 218 -9.07 22.98 -13.58
CA SER A 218 -8.81 22.57 -12.19
C SER A 218 -7.83 21.41 -12.07
N VAL A 219 -7.67 20.59 -13.12
CA VAL A 219 -6.73 19.44 -13.16
C VAL A 219 -5.39 19.81 -13.81
N ARG A 220 -5.23 21.04 -14.31
CA ARG A 220 -3.92 21.53 -14.77
C ARG A 220 -3.00 21.72 -13.55
N PRO A 221 -1.85 21.03 -13.48
CA PRO A 221 -0.94 21.14 -12.35
C PRO A 221 -0.40 22.57 -12.23
N ARG A 222 -0.27 23.05 -11.00
CA ARG A 222 0.34 24.33 -10.67
C ARG A 222 1.58 24.14 -9.79
N PHE A 223 2.62 24.90 -10.10
CA PHE A 223 3.95 24.77 -9.47
C PHE A 223 4.34 26.03 -8.70
N ASP A 224 3.39 26.59 -7.95
CA ASP A 224 3.59 27.79 -7.14
C ASP A 224 4.36 27.42 -5.86
N ARG A 225 5.53 28.03 -5.63
CA ARG A 225 6.48 27.61 -4.58
C ARG A 225 5.89 27.62 -3.17
N GLU A 226 5.23 28.72 -2.79
CA GLU A 226 4.71 28.89 -1.43
C GLU A 226 3.62 27.85 -1.08
N PRO A 227 2.55 27.65 -1.89
CA PRO A 227 1.57 26.59 -1.62
C PRO A 227 2.19 25.19 -1.58
N LEU A 228 3.14 24.89 -2.48
CA LEU A 228 3.79 23.58 -2.53
C LEU A 228 4.57 23.28 -1.24
N LEU A 229 5.35 24.25 -0.75
CA LEU A 229 6.12 24.10 0.48
C LEU A 229 5.22 23.97 1.71
N ALA A 230 4.13 24.75 1.77
CA ALA A 230 3.14 24.65 2.84
C ALA A 230 2.49 23.25 2.87
N ILE A 231 1.98 22.78 1.72
CA ILE A 231 1.36 21.45 1.61
C ILE A 231 2.37 20.35 1.96
N ALA A 232 3.60 20.43 1.41
CA ALA A 232 4.64 19.45 1.70
C ALA A 232 5.00 19.43 3.19
N GLY A 233 5.16 20.59 3.83
CA GLY A 233 5.49 20.69 5.26
C GLY A 233 4.47 20.01 6.18
N HIS A 234 3.18 20.15 5.88
CA HIS A 234 2.12 19.48 6.66
C HIS A 234 2.06 17.97 6.42
N ALA A 235 2.34 17.53 5.20
CA ALA A 235 2.14 16.15 4.77
C ALA A 235 3.38 15.26 4.99
N LEU A 236 4.57 15.88 5.06
CA LEU A 236 5.87 15.20 5.15
C LEU A 236 6.01 14.24 6.35
N PRO A 237 5.62 14.59 7.60
CA PRO A 237 5.78 13.68 8.73
C PRO A 237 5.06 12.34 8.54
N MET A 238 3.87 12.37 7.93
CA MET A 238 3.08 11.18 7.63
C MET A 238 3.69 10.36 6.49
N GLY A 239 4.20 11.03 5.45
CA GLY A 239 4.95 10.39 4.37
C GLY A 239 6.18 9.65 4.89
N ILE A 240 6.98 10.29 5.75
CA ILE A 240 8.17 9.69 6.37
C ILE A 240 7.79 8.48 7.22
N ALA A 241 6.77 8.60 8.09
CA ALA A 241 6.35 7.50 8.95
C ALA A 241 5.89 6.27 8.13
N ALA A 242 5.17 6.49 7.02
CA ALA A 242 4.72 5.43 6.13
C ALA A 242 5.87 4.80 5.33
N ALA A 243 6.81 5.61 4.85
CA ALA A 243 7.99 5.13 4.13
C ALA A 243 8.90 4.30 5.03
N LEU A 244 9.15 4.75 6.27
CA LEU A 244 9.91 3.99 7.26
C LEU A 244 9.29 2.61 7.49
N LEU A 245 7.97 2.55 7.66
CA LEU A 245 7.27 1.26 7.78
C LEU A 245 7.49 0.37 6.55
N GLY A 246 7.41 0.94 5.35
CA GLY A 246 7.69 0.23 4.09
C GLY A 246 9.12 -0.31 4.03
N PHE A 247 10.11 0.49 4.41
CA PHE A 247 11.50 0.03 4.47
C PHE A 247 11.67 -1.09 5.50
N THR A 248 11.12 -0.93 6.71
CA THR A 248 11.21 -1.90 7.80
C THR A 248 10.78 -3.29 7.39
N VAL A 249 9.64 -3.41 6.69
CA VAL A 249 9.11 -4.72 6.27
C VAL A 249 9.95 -5.37 5.17
N ASN A 250 10.67 -4.56 4.38
CA ASN A 250 11.46 -5.03 3.23
C ASN A 250 12.95 -5.22 3.53
N VAL A 251 13.45 -4.85 4.72
CA VAL A 251 14.84 -5.07 5.11
C VAL A 251 15.31 -6.52 4.88
N PRO A 252 14.53 -7.56 5.23
CA PRO A 252 14.97 -8.94 5.02
C PRO A 252 15.26 -9.24 3.55
N ALA A 253 14.50 -8.67 2.61
CA ALA A 253 14.73 -8.89 1.18
C ALA A 253 16.08 -8.30 0.72
N TYR A 254 16.48 -7.13 1.23
CA TYR A 254 17.76 -6.50 0.85
C TYR A 254 18.98 -7.25 1.38
N VAL A 255 18.87 -7.76 2.61
CA VAL A 255 19.95 -8.53 3.22
C VAL A 255 20.03 -9.93 2.61
N LEU A 256 18.89 -10.54 2.29
CA LEU A 256 18.84 -11.83 1.63
C LEU A 256 19.42 -11.75 0.22
N GLU A 257 19.09 -10.71 -0.55
CA GLU A 257 19.70 -10.47 -1.87
C GLU A 257 21.23 -10.36 -1.76
N GLY A 258 21.73 -9.56 -0.82
CA GLY A 258 23.17 -9.32 -0.68
C GLY A 258 23.96 -10.52 -0.14
N SER A 259 23.30 -11.51 0.49
CA SER A 259 23.98 -12.66 1.11
C SER A 259 23.77 -13.98 0.37
N HIS A 260 22.60 -14.19 -0.23
CA HIS A 260 22.21 -15.45 -0.87
C HIS A 260 21.71 -15.29 -2.31
N GLY A 261 21.63 -14.06 -2.84
CA GLY A 261 21.23 -13.78 -4.22
C GLY A 261 19.72 -13.69 -4.44
N LEU A 262 19.34 -13.53 -5.72
CA LEU A 262 17.98 -13.20 -6.14
C LEU A 262 17.01 -14.39 -6.09
N GLU A 263 17.50 -15.61 -6.30
CA GLU A 263 16.67 -16.82 -6.26
C GLU A 263 16.02 -17.02 -4.88
N GLU A 264 16.81 -16.89 -3.79
CA GLU A 264 16.29 -16.97 -2.42
C GLU A 264 15.30 -15.82 -2.11
N VAL A 265 15.49 -14.63 -2.71
CA VAL A 265 14.51 -13.54 -2.62
C VAL A 265 13.20 -13.93 -3.28
N GLY A 266 13.24 -14.72 -4.37
CA GLY A 266 12.07 -15.29 -5.02
C GLY A 266 11.32 -16.27 -4.11
N PHE A 267 12.03 -17.23 -3.51
CA PHE A 267 11.43 -18.15 -2.54
C PHE A 267 10.82 -17.42 -1.34
N PHE A 268 11.54 -16.44 -0.80
CA PHE A 268 11.05 -15.57 0.25
C PHE A 268 9.78 -14.80 -0.16
N ALA A 269 9.73 -14.25 -1.38
CA ALA A 269 8.56 -13.53 -1.87
C ALA A 269 7.31 -14.42 -1.96
N ALA A 270 7.48 -15.67 -2.39
CA ALA A 270 6.40 -16.65 -2.45
C ALA A 270 5.86 -16.96 -1.05
N VAL A 271 6.75 -17.12 -0.07
CA VAL A 271 6.37 -17.31 1.35
C VAL A 271 5.64 -16.07 1.89
N LEU A 272 6.10 -14.86 1.57
CA LEU A 272 5.46 -13.61 2.01
C LEU A 272 4.14 -13.29 1.32
N SER A 273 3.79 -14.01 0.25
CA SER A 273 2.53 -13.79 -0.46
C SER A 273 1.31 -13.91 0.46
N ILE A 274 1.38 -14.74 1.50
CA ILE A 274 0.30 -14.87 2.50
C ILE A 274 0.12 -13.62 3.36
N LEU A 275 1.20 -12.87 3.64
CA LEU A 275 1.13 -11.58 4.35
C LEU A 275 0.45 -10.50 3.48
N GLN A 276 0.59 -10.59 2.16
CA GLN A 276 -0.09 -9.65 1.26
C GLN A 276 -1.59 -9.93 1.22
N ALA A 277 -1.99 -11.21 1.15
CA ALA A 277 -3.39 -11.61 1.20
C ALA A 277 -4.07 -11.15 2.51
N SER A 278 -3.40 -11.34 3.66
CA SER A 278 -3.93 -10.85 4.96
C SER A 278 -3.99 -9.33 5.04
N GLY A 279 -3.04 -8.62 4.43
CA GLY A 279 -2.99 -7.17 4.40
C GLY A 279 -4.27 -6.52 3.85
N VAL A 280 -4.89 -7.13 2.84
CA VAL A 280 -6.15 -6.63 2.24
C VAL A 280 -7.30 -6.62 3.24
N VAL A 281 -7.47 -7.73 3.97
CA VAL A 281 -8.51 -7.89 4.99
C VAL A 281 -8.28 -6.89 6.13
N ASN A 282 -7.03 -6.80 6.61
CA ASN A 282 -6.65 -5.90 7.70
C ASN A 282 -6.86 -4.42 7.33
N LEU A 283 -6.57 -4.04 6.08
CA LEU A 283 -6.78 -2.67 5.60
C LEU A 283 -8.28 -2.33 5.54
N ALA A 284 -9.12 -3.24 5.03
CA ALA A 284 -10.55 -3.03 4.94
C ALA A 284 -11.21 -2.86 6.32
N LEU A 285 -10.87 -3.75 7.28
CA LEU A 285 -11.35 -3.66 8.65
C LEU A 285 -10.89 -2.36 9.33
N GLY A 286 -9.63 -1.99 9.12
CA GLY A 286 -9.06 -0.78 9.68
C GLY A 286 -9.74 0.50 9.24
N ASN A 287 -9.89 0.67 7.93
CA ASN A 287 -10.55 1.84 7.36
C ASN A 287 -12.01 1.99 7.83
N ALA A 288 -12.71 0.86 8.04
CA ALA A 288 -14.06 0.87 8.59
C ALA A 288 -14.11 1.20 10.10
N ALA A 289 -13.06 0.85 10.84
CA ALA A 289 -12.99 1.02 12.29
C ALA A 289 -12.54 2.41 12.75
N ILE A 290 -11.60 3.05 12.03
CA ILE A 290 -10.96 4.32 12.44
C ILE A 290 -11.97 5.40 12.87
N PRO A 291 -13.02 5.75 12.09
CA PRO A 291 -13.95 6.82 12.46
C PRO A 291 -14.81 6.49 13.69
N ARG A 292 -15.08 5.21 13.95
CA ARG A 292 -15.83 4.78 15.14
C ARG A 292 -14.95 4.78 16.37
N LEU A 293 -13.71 4.31 16.25
CA LEU A 293 -12.72 4.35 17.33
C LEU A 293 -12.40 5.78 17.75
N ALA A 294 -12.25 6.71 16.79
CA ALA A 294 -11.99 8.12 17.09
C ALA A 294 -13.13 8.78 17.90
N ARG A 295 -14.39 8.50 17.56
CA ARG A 295 -15.56 9.01 18.31
C ARG A 295 -15.66 8.41 19.71
N LEU A 296 -15.59 7.08 19.81
CA LEU A 296 -15.67 6.38 21.10
C LEU A 296 -14.53 6.75 22.05
N ALA A 297 -13.36 7.13 21.53
CA ALA A 297 -12.25 7.59 22.36
C ALA A 297 -12.57 8.88 23.15
N VAL A 298 -13.53 9.69 22.68
CA VAL A 298 -14.00 10.90 23.37
C VAL A 298 -15.26 10.60 24.18
N ASP A 299 -16.21 9.87 23.58
CA ASP A 299 -17.57 9.74 24.12
C ASP A 299 -17.73 8.59 25.13
N ASP A 300 -17.05 7.45 24.93
CA ASP A 300 -17.21 6.25 25.76
C ASP A 300 -15.94 5.38 25.75
N ALA A 301 -15.10 5.58 26.76
CA ALA A 301 -13.88 4.81 26.97
C ALA A 301 -14.14 3.29 27.04
N ARG A 302 -15.25 2.84 27.64
CA ARG A 302 -15.58 1.40 27.73
C ARG A 302 -15.99 0.86 26.36
N GLY A 303 -16.78 1.62 25.62
CA GLY A 303 -17.16 1.32 24.24
C GLY A 303 -15.95 1.20 23.32
N PHE A 304 -14.96 2.09 23.47
CA PHE A 304 -13.69 2.04 22.74
C PHE A 304 -12.97 0.69 22.94
N TRP A 305 -12.74 0.29 24.20
CA TRP A 305 -12.02 -0.95 24.50
C TRP A 305 -12.80 -2.20 24.08
N ARG A 306 -14.13 -2.19 24.20
CA ARG A 306 -15.00 -3.29 23.71
C ARG A 306 -14.92 -3.43 22.19
N LEU A 307 -15.00 -2.32 21.45
CA LEU A 307 -14.88 -2.33 20.00
C LEU A 307 -13.49 -2.80 19.57
N LEU A 308 -12.44 -2.28 20.21
CA LEU A 308 -11.06 -2.69 19.92
C LEU A 308 -10.86 -4.19 20.17
N ALA A 309 -11.31 -4.72 21.30
CA ALA A 309 -11.23 -6.16 21.59
C ALA A 309 -11.99 -7.01 20.55
N GLY A 310 -13.19 -6.57 20.13
CA GLY A 310 -13.95 -7.24 19.08
C GLY A 310 -13.24 -7.24 17.73
N LEU A 311 -12.62 -6.12 17.35
CA LEU A 311 -11.82 -6.01 16.12
C LEU A 311 -10.56 -6.87 16.17
N LEU A 312 -9.86 -6.92 17.31
CA LEU A 312 -8.69 -7.78 17.49
C LEU A 312 -9.08 -9.27 17.42
N ALA A 313 -10.21 -9.66 18.03
CA ALA A 313 -10.72 -11.02 17.94
C ALA A 313 -11.09 -11.39 16.49
N LEU A 314 -11.72 -10.46 15.75
CA LEU A 314 -12.05 -10.67 14.34
C LEU A 314 -10.80 -10.82 13.47
N VAL A 315 -9.80 -9.96 13.67
CA VAL A 315 -8.50 -10.05 12.97
C VAL A 315 -7.81 -11.37 13.30
N ALA A 316 -7.78 -11.79 14.56
CA ALA A 316 -7.21 -13.07 14.97
C ALA A 316 -7.97 -14.26 14.34
N ALA A 317 -9.30 -14.21 14.30
CA ALA A 317 -10.12 -15.27 13.71
C ALA A 317 -9.91 -15.40 12.20
N LEU A 318 -9.90 -14.28 11.46
CA LEU A 318 -9.74 -14.29 10.00
C LEU A 318 -8.33 -14.73 9.58
N ASN A 319 -7.29 -14.20 10.25
CA ASN A 319 -5.91 -14.61 9.97
C ASN A 319 -5.63 -16.03 10.48
N GLY A 320 -6.23 -16.42 11.61
CA GLY A 320 -6.15 -17.78 12.14
C GLY A 320 -6.79 -18.82 11.21
N LEU A 321 -7.92 -18.48 10.58
CA LEU A 321 -8.51 -19.30 9.52
C LEU A 321 -7.54 -19.43 8.32
N GLY A 322 -6.89 -18.33 7.93
CA GLY A 322 -5.84 -18.36 6.91
C GLY A 322 -4.68 -19.29 7.27
N LEU A 323 -4.23 -19.28 8.53
CA LEU A 323 -3.20 -20.21 9.04
C LEU A 323 -3.68 -21.66 8.98
N LEU A 324 -4.90 -21.95 9.39
CA LEU A 324 -5.48 -23.30 9.28
C LEU A 324 -5.56 -23.78 7.84
N LEU A 325 -5.91 -22.89 6.90
CA LEU A 325 -5.88 -23.19 5.46
C LEU A 325 -4.46 -23.50 4.99
N VAL A 326 -3.45 -22.72 5.39
CA VAL A 326 -2.05 -23.00 5.03
C VAL A 326 -1.55 -24.32 5.62
N LEU A 327 -1.97 -24.67 6.84
CA LEU A 327 -1.65 -25.98 7.43
C LEU A 327 -2.29 -27.13 6.65
N TRP A 328 -3.49 -26.94 6.11
CA TRP A 328 -4.23 -27.99 5.42
C TRP A 328 -3.86 -28.14 3.94
N ILE A 329 -3.66 -27.03 3.23
CA ILE A 329 -3.44 -26.99 1.77
C ILE A 329 -2.16 -26.24 1.36
N GLY A 330 -1.22 -26.00 2.27
CA GLY A 330 0.00 -25.24 1.99
C GLY A 330 0.91 -25.85 0.91
N ASP A 331 1.09 -27.19 0.93
CA ASP A 331 1.81 -27.91 -0.13
C ASP A 331 1.13 -27.71 -1.49
N LEU A 332 -0.18 -27.93 -1.54
CA LEU A 332 -0.98 -27.77 -2.75
C LEU A 332 -0.95 -26.33 -3.25
N TYR A 333 -1.01 -25.35 -2.34
CA TYR A 333 -0.89 -23.94 -2.67
C TYR A 333 0.45 -23.63 -3.32
N LEU A 334 1.58 -24.05 -2.72
CA LEU A 334 2.90 -23.78 -3.29
C LEU A 334 3.07 -24.45 -4.66
N ARG A 335 2.62 -25.71 -4.79
CA ARG A 335 2.68 -26.47 -6.04
C ARG A 335 1.82 -25.87 -7.15
N LEU A 336 0.61 -25.42 -6.83
CA LEU A 336 -0.35 -24.91 -7.82
C LEU A 336 -0.19 -23.42 -8.11
N ALA A 337 0.22 -22.60 -7.14
CA ALA A 337 0.37 -21.15 -7.33
C ALA A 337 1.76 -20.78 -7.84
N TYR A 338 2.80 -21.54 -7.47
CA TYR A 338 4.18 -21.32 -7.87
C TYR A 338 4.66 -22.55 -8.68
N THR A 339 5.72 -23.22 -8.25
CA THR A 339 6.24 -24.45 -8.86
C THR A 339 6.56 -25.49 -7.78
N PRO A 340 6.79 -26.77 -8.13
CA PRO A 340 7.18 -27.79 -7.16
C PRO A 340 8.43 -27.44 -6.33
N ASP A 341 9.33 -26.61 -6.86
CA ASP A 341 10.56 -26.19 -6.16
C ASP A 341 10.26 -25.38 -4.88
N TYR A 342 9.11 -24.70 -4.83
CA TYR A 342 8.71 -23.90 -3.67
C TYR A 342 8.18 -24.74 -2.51
N VAL A 343 7.81 -26.00 -2.74
CA VAL A 343 7.20 -26.88 -1.73
C VAL A 343 8.11 -27.08 -0.52
N VAL A 344 9.44 -27.05 -0.72
CA VAL A 344 10.41 -27.18 0.37
C VAL A 344 10.24 -26.09 1.43
N TYR A 345 9.67 -24.94 1.06
CA TYR A 345 9.44 -23.80 1.95
C TYR A 345 8.06 -23.83 2.65
N GLN A 346 7.36 -24.96 2.63
CA GLN A 346 6.06 -25.11 3.32
C GLN A 346 6.14 -24.79 4.83
N PRO A 347 7.16 -25.23 5.59
CA PRO A 347 7.29 -24.85 7.00
C PRO A 347 7.40 -23.34 7.21
N GLN A 348 8.12 -22.67 6.32
CA GLN A 348 8.34 -21.22 6.31
C GLN A 348 7.05 -20.49 5.93
N LEU A 349 6.24 -21.05 5.03
CA LEU A 349 4.89 -20.56 4.72
C LEU A 349 3.96 -20.62 5.95
N VAL A 350 4.03 -21.70 6.74
CA VAL A 350 3.29 -21.80 8.01
C VAL A 350 3.75 -20.73 9.00
N LEU A 351 5.06 -20.54 9.16
CA LEU A 351 5.60 -19.48 10.02
C LEU A 351 5.21 -18.08 9.54
N ALA A 352 5.19 -17.84 8.23
CA ALA A 352 4.70 -16.60 7.65
C ALA A 352 3.21 -16.38 7.91
N ALA A 353 2.39 -17.44 7.89
CA ALA A 353 0.98 -17.35 8.27
C ALA A 353 0.80 -17.04 9.76
N VAL A 354 1.64 -17.58 10.65
CA VAL A 354 1.69 -17.17 12.07
C VAL A 354 2.07 -15.69 12.18
N ALA A 355 3.10 -15.25 11.44
CA ALA A 355 3.50 -13.84 11.40
C ALA A 355 2.36 -12.95 10.90
N ALA A 356 1.56 -13.38 9.92
CA ALA A 356 0.40 -12.65 9.42
C ALA A 356 -0.65 -12.38 10.51
N VAL A 357 -0.91 -13.35 11.41
CA VAL A 357 -1.78 -13.14 12.58
C VAL A 357 -1.23 -12.04 13.47
N VAL A 358 0.05 -12.12 13.86
CA VAL A 358 0.71 -11.15 14.75
C VAL A 358 0.77 -9.76 14.11
N VAL A 359 1.15 -9.68 12.84
CA VAL A 359 1.19 -8.44 12.05
C VAL A 359 -0.19 -7.83 11.93
N GLY A 360 -1.24 -8.63 11.70
CA GLY A 360 -2.62 -8.16 11.64
C GLY A 360 -3.04 -7.47 12.94
N LEU A 361 -2.77 -8.11 14.08
CA LEU A 361 -3.04 -7.54 15.41
C LEU A 361 -2.27 -6.24 15.66
N ALA A 362 -0.96 -6.24 15.35
CA ALA A 362 -0.12 -5.06 15.48
C ALA A 362 -0.58 -3.91 14.58
N ASN A 363 -1.05 -4.19 13.37
CA ASN A 363 -1.58 -3.18 12.44
C ASN A 363 -2.90 -2.59 12.93
N MET A 364 -3.82 -3.40 13.49
CA MET A 364 -5.06 -2.89 14.08
C MET A 364 -4.77 -1.96 15.28
N LEU A 365 -3.82 -2.33 16.14
CA LEU A 365 -3.35 -1.48 17.23
C LEU A 365 -2.57 -0.25 16.74
N SER A 366 -1.95 -0.29 15.56
CA SER A 366 -1.32 0.89 14.96
C SER A 366 -2.38 1.89 14.50
N GLN A 367 -3.48 1.40 13.91
CA GLN A 367 -4.57 2.24 13.43
C GLN A 367 -5.32 2.96 14.55
N THR A 368 -5.35 2.43 15.77
CA THR A 368 -5.92 3.13 16.92
C THR A 368 -5.08 4.36 17.30
N LEU A 369 -3.75 4.29 17.24
CA LEU A 369 -2.89 5.47 17.44
C LEU A 369 -3.14 6.53 16.36
N THR A 370 -3.39 6.11 15.13
CA THR A 370 -3.82 7.00 14.04
C THR A 370 -5.17 7.64 14.36
N ALA A 371 -6.15 6.87 14.84
CA ALA A 371 -7.45 7.39 15.26
C ALA A 371 -7.36 8.38 16.44
N LEU A 372 -6.36 8.22 17.30
CA LEU A 372 -6.04 9.12 18.42
C LEU A 372 -5.10 10.27 18.01
N SER A 373 -4.78 10.43 16.73
CA SER A 373 -3.88 11.46 16.19
C SER A 373 -2.47 11.48 16.84
N ARG A 374 -1.97 10.32 17.30
CA ARG A 374 -0.66 10.19 17.97
C ARG A 374 0.48 9.89 16.98
N PHE A 375 0.61 10.74 15.96
CA PHE A 375 1.55 10.55 14.85
C PHE A 375 3.04 10.53 15.29
N ARG A 376 3.41 11.31 16.32
CA ARG A 376 4.79 11.30 16.86
C ARG A 376 5.17 9.96 17.48
N ALA A 377 4.25 9.32 18.21
CA ALA A 377 4.50 8.00 18.78
C ALA A 377 4.68 6.96 17.66
N GLN A 378 3.82 7.01 16.64
CA GLN A 378 3.90 6.12 15.48
C GLN A 378 5.24 6.25 14.74
N LEU A 379 5.75 7.47 14.57
CA LEU A 379 7.07 7.71 13.97
C LEU A 379 8.19 7.01 14.76
N TRP A 380 8.25 7.21 16.07
CA TRP A 380 9.28 6.59 16.92
C TRP A 380 9.19 5.07 16.96
N ILE A 381 7.97 4.52 17.00
CA ILE A 381 7.75 3.06 16.95
C ILE A 381 8.26 2.49 15.62
N ASN A 382 8.02 3.19 14.49
CA ASN A 382 8.51 2.75 13.18
C ASN A 382 10.04 2.86 13.06
N ILE A 383 10.66 3.91 13.61
CA ILE A 383 12.12 4.03 13.67
C ILE A 383 12.72 2.88 14.50
N ALA A 384 12.18 2.63 15.69
CA ALA A 384 12.62 1.53 16.54
C ALA A 384 12.45 0.17 15.83
N GLY A 385 11.33 -0.03 15.14
CA GLY A 385 11.10 -1.23 14.32
C GLY A 385 12.08 -1.38 13.16
N LEU A 386 12.47 -0.28 12.50
CA LEU A 386 13.46 -0.30 11.43
C LEU A 386 14.83 -0.75 11.95
N VAL A 387 15.31 -0.11 13.02
CA VAL A 387 16.59 -0.47 13.67
C VAL A 387 16.57 -1.92 14.10
N PHE A 388 15.48 -2.35 14.75
CA PHE A 388 15.29 -3.72 15.18
C PHE A 388 15.35 -4.70 14.00
N SER A 389 14.66 -4.40 12.91
CA SER A 389 14.68 -5.24 11.70
C SER A 389 16.08 -5.32 11.09
N ILE A 390 16.84 -4.22 11.03
CA ILE A 390 18.20 -4.21 10.49
C ILE A 390 19.13 -5.06 11.36
N SER A 391 19.09 -4.91 12.68
CA SER A 391 19.94 -5.67 13.60
C SER A 391 19.76 -7.18 13.46
N PHE A 392 18.51 -7.66 13.47
CA PHE A 392 18.22 -9.09 13.36
C PHE A 392 18.44 -9.63 11.94
N ALA A 393 18.09 -8.85 10.91
CA ALA A 393 18.32 -9.23 9.52
C ALA A 393 19.81 -9.47 9.25
N LEU A 394 20.68 -8.52 9.65
CA LEU A 394 22.13 -8.64 9.45
C LEU A 394 22.75 -9.76 10.27
N TRP A 395 22.14 -10.16 11.38
CA TRP A 395 22.67 -11.22 12.23
C TRP A 395 22.24 -12.62 11.78
N TRP A 396 20.96 -12.84 11.48
CA TRP A 396 20.43 -14.18 11.20
C TRP A 396 20.43 -14.56 9.72
N ILE A 397 20.21 -13.61 8.82
CA ILE A 397 20.03 -13.93 7.39
C ILE A 397 21.33 -14.48 6.77
N PRO A 398 22.53 -13.91 7.01
CA PRO A 398 23.76 -14.43 6.40
C PRO A 398 24.06 -15.89 6.75
N GLY A 399 23.62 -16.39 7.92
CA GLY A 399 23.85 -17.78 8.34
C GLY A 399 22.68 -18.74 8.10
N ARG A 400 21.45 -18.24 7.86
CA ARG A 400 20.22 -19.06 7.80
C ARG A 400 19.38 -18.85 6.54
N GLY A 401 19.80 -17.98 5.61
CA GLY A 401 19.07 -17.68 4.38
C GLY A 401 17.62 -17.28 4.62
N VAL A 402 16.69 -17.89 3.87
CA VAL A 402 15.24 -17.64 3.98
C VAL A 402 14.70 -17.91 5.38
N ASN A 403 15.23 -18.91 6.11
CA ASN A 403 14.80 -19.16 7.48
C ASN A 403 15.09 -17.97 8.38
N GLY A 404 16.31 -17.42 8.27
CA GLY A 404 16.67 -16.20 9.00
C GLY A 404 15.81 -15.01 8.63
N ALA A 405 15.36 -14.91 7.37
CA ALA A 405 14.49 -13.81 6.93
C ALA A 405 13.09 -13.91 7.55
N ILE A 406 12.52 -15.11 7.64
CA ILE A 406 11.22 -15.36 8.27
C ILE A 406 11.28 -15.22 9.78
N ASP A 407 12.34 -15.74 10.42
CA ASP A 407 12.60 -15.56 11.84
C ASP A 407 12.69 -14.06 12.19
N THR A 408 13.41 -13.29 11.38
CA THR A 408 13.51 -11.81 11.51
C THR A 408 12.13 -11.15 11.48
N LEU A 409 11.28 -11.54 10.53
CA LEU A 409 9.92 -10.99 10.40
C LEU A 409 9.03 -11.34 11.60
N LEU A 410 9.12 -12.56 12.11
CA LEU A 410 8.32 -13.02 13.23
C LEU A 410 8.67 -12.25 14.51
N VAL A 411 9.97 -12.08 14.79
CA VAL A 411 10.43 -11.31 15.95
C VAL A 411 10.10 -9.83 15.79
N LEU A 412 10.24 -9.25 14.60
CA LEU A 412 9.80 -7.89 14.31
C LEU A 412 8.29 -7.73 14.55
N ALA A 413 7.47 -8.69 14.11
CA ALA A 413 6.02 -8.67 14.33
C ALA A 413 5.69 -8.71 15.84
N GLY A 414 6.35 -9.58 16.59
CA GLY A 414 6.21 -9.67 18.05
C GLY A 414 6.61 -8.38 18.75
N PHE A 415 7.78 -7.81 18.40
CA PHE A 415 8.24 -6.52 18.91
C PHE A 415 7.20 -5.42 18.65
N ARG A 416 6.72 -5.29 17.41
CA ARG A 416 5.70 -4.31 17.05
C ARG A 416 4.41 -4.52 17.84
N LEU A 417 3.94 -5.75 17.99
CA LEU A 417 2.74 -6.06 18.77
C LEU A 417 2.88 -5.57 20.21
N VAL A 418 3.97 -5.92 20.90
CA VAL A 418 4.21 -5.52 22.30
C VAL A 418 4.25 -4.00 22.41
N VAL A 419 5.01 -3.32 21.56
CA VAL A 419 5.14 -1.85 21.62
C VAL A 419 3.81 -1.16 21.33
N TYR A 420 3.02 -1.65 20.37
CA TYR A 420 1.70 -1.07 20.08
C TYR A 420 0.67 -1.35 21.18
N VAL A 421 0.73 -2.50 21.86
CA VAL A 421 -0.10 -2.76 23.05
C VAL A 421 0.23 -1.75 24.15
N LEU A 422 1.52 -1.58 24.48
CA LEU A 422 1.96 -0.62 25.50
C LEU A 422 1.54 0.81 25.14
N ALA A 423 1.70 1.22 23.89
CA ALA A 423 1.30 2.54 23.43
C ALA A 423 -0.22 2.75 23.53
N ASN A 424 -1.03 1.74 23.21
CA ASN A 424 -2.49 1.81 23.37
C ASN A 424 -2.91 1.92 24.83
N LEU A 425 -2.26 1.18 25.74
CA LEU A 425 -2.54 1.29 27.18
C LEU A 425 -2.13 2.66 27.73
N PHE A 426 -1.05 3.25 27.20
CA PHE A 426 -0.54 4.54 27.65
C PHE A 426 -1.38 5.72 27.14
N PHE A 427 -1.70 5.73 25.84
CA PHE A 427 -2.41 6.83 25.16
C PHE A 427 -3.92 6.64 25.05
N GLY A 428 -4.43 5.44 25.30
CA GLY A 428 -5.84 5.12 25.19
C GLY A 428 -6.70 5.91 26.18
N PRO A 429 -8.01 6.00 25.91
CA PRO A 429 -8.95 6.70 26.76
C PRO A 429 -8.97 6.07 28.16
N ARG A 430 -8.78 6.90 29.19
CA ARG A 430 -8.91 6.53 30.60
C ARG A 430 -10.34 6.77 31.05
N ARG A 431 -10.78 6.00 32.06
CA ARG A 431 -12.10 6.13 32.66
C ARG A 431 -12.31 7.50 33.29
#